data_AF-A0A0C2MJ08-F1
#
_entry.id   AF-A0A0C2MJ08-F1
#
_cell.length_a   1.000
_cell.length_b   1.000
_cell.length_c   1.000
_cell.angle_alpha   90.00
_cell.angle_beta   90.00
_cell.angle_gamma   90.00
#
_symmetry.space_group_name_H-M   'P 1'
#
loop_
_entity.id
_entity.type
_entity.pdbx_description
1 polymer ?
#
loop_
_entity_poly.entity_id
_entity_poly.type
_entity_poly.pdbx_seq_one_letter_code
_entity_poly.pdbx_strand_id
1 'polypeptide(L)'
;MKLSTRFYASDEEAINDYASKIKSPYVHYQLIAIRNLISHFKHPHDVSIDKQFLENFPEKLFNEFQRISNCGPEEVEYENVKTFAFQNKNVEYGNKDISFVKIFLTFIKIKDSRQLFDPYILIESINNCIINEKTKVLFINDNGMLNLYKYLYYTNTNPPPEFLKMCDNVCNIPSEYSSSLMPFKVTETLLTLKIEFMTNKLSTIADMLVTVYRMVYRSEIHDKIYFNITSFYDFTSRVLKSRFNKKFNKLSLNRLCKLWIEIFGSSKNIFPIDTIEKLTSFAHIFIIDMNRKLLTLVREKRKLKFTSQKKLRLCIIYFAFVAFYLMDNISQKRLLKEIQKLRHKIELYFEDKSKPTPIDDILFIEQFFLKSEILLNRETFPQLITGSIRLSMLRLLEYPTLYLDSSSLISHLLLKIQVLFSKAYKTQPVPISDIANLLRNLINDLSDEMYVTRLQNCKYLFRGEDVKSIVSSVINPDFMKDVFTKCESYLLNDFQNQLPEPSVYIDEYIEFSKVLSWIIHSINENKHLDRTEAVYYLSLCQIHSGNVSTDKNKSHDSGSDTDVILVPNISEEITKLYRFSFLNLLNWLALICQMKFVFGDITYKSSCI
;
A
#
# COMPACT_ATOMS: atom_id res chain seq x y z
N MET A 1 -29.42 -8.59 -49.80
CA MET A 1 -30.51 -7.70 -50.24
C MET A 1 -30.44 -6.45 -49.37
N LYS A 2 -30.13 -5.26 -49.92
CA LYS A 2 -30.12 -4.02 -49.12
C LYS A 2 -31.58 -3.64 -48.86
N LEU A 3 -32.09 -3.92 -47.66
CA LEU A 3 -33.42 -3.48 -47.25
C LEU A 3 -33.41 -1.96 -47.11
N SER A 4 -34.34 -1.28 -47.79
CA SER A 4 -34.46 0.18 -47.72
C SER A 4 -35.09 0.60 -46.40
N THR A 5 -34.41 1.46 -45.65
CA THR A 5 -34.97 2.12 -44.47
C THR A 5 -36.14 3.01 -44.89
N ARG A 6 -37.32 2.84 -44.28
CA ARG A 6 -38.47 3.73 -44.53
C ARG A 6 -38.32 5.00 -43.70
N PHE A 7 -38.54 6.15 -44.31
CA PHE A 7 -38.68 7.43 -43.61
C PHE A 7 -40.16 7.68 -43.29
N TYR A 8 -40.46 8.11 -42.07
CA TYR A 8 -41.81 8.48 -41.64
C TYR A 8 -41.93 10.00 -41.54
N ALA A 9 -43.13 10.52 -41.78
CA ALA A 9 -43.40 11.96 -41.69
C ALA A 9 -43.60 12.41 -40.23
N SER A 10 -43.96 11.50 -39.32
CA SER A 10 -44.15 11.77 -37.89
C SER A 10 -43.82 10.57 -37.01
N ASP A 11 -43.59 10.83 -35.71
CA ASP A 11 -43.36 9.80 -34.69
C ASP A 11 -44.57 8.89 -34.52
N GLU A 12 -45.78 9.45 -34.59
CA GLU A 12 -47.03 8.69 -34.53
C GLU A 12 -47.18 7.74 -35.72
N GLU A 13 -46.79 8.16 -36.93
CA GLU A 13 -46.78 7.28 -38.10
C GLU A 13 -45.81 6.11 -37.92
N ALA A 14 -44.61 6.37 -37.38
CA ALA A 14 -43.61 5.34 -37.11
C ALA A 14 -44.09 4.32 -36.07
N ILE A 15 -44.70 4.80 -34.98
CA ILE A 15 -45.27 3.96 -33.91
C ILE A 15 -46.44 3.12 -34.43
N ASN A 16 -47.34 3.70 -35.22
CA ASN A 16 -48.49 2.99 -35.79
C ASN A 16 -48.05 1.92 -36.83
N ASP A 17 -47.07 2.23 -37.67
CA ASP A 17 -46.48 1.27 -38.60
C ASP A 17 -45.79 0.12 -37.85
N TYR A 18 -45.07 0.43 -36.76
CA TYR A 18 -44.49 -0.58 -35.88
C TYR A 18 -45.58 -1.47 -35.26
N ALA A 19 -46.56 -0.88 -34.57
CA ALA A 19 -47.62 -1.59 -33.86
C ALA A 19 -48.50 -2.47 -34.77
N SER A 20 -48.68 -2.07 -36.03
CA SER A 20 -49.39 -2.88 -37.03
C SER A 20 -48.53 -4.03 -37.55
N LYS A 21 -47.27 -3.79 -37.92
CA LYS A 21 -46.41 -4.79 -38.57
C LYS A 21 -45.86 -5.84 -37.62
N ILE A 22 -45.65 -5.53 -36.33
CA ILE A 22 -45.23 -6.54 -35.34
C ILE A 22 -46.25 -7.67 -35.17
N LYS A 23 -47.53 -7.43 -35.51
CA LYS A 23 -48.60 -8.46 -35.48
C LYS A 23 -48.51 -9.45 -36.64
N SER A 24 -47.63 -9.19 -37.62
CA SER A 24 -47.39 -10.11 -38.73
C SER A 24 -46.95 -11.48 -38.23
N PRO A 25 -47.43 -12.60 -38.82
CA PRO A 25 -47.01 -13.93 -38.42
C PRO A 25 -45.57 -14.26 -38.85
N TYR A 26 -44.97 -13.46 -39.75
CA TYR A 26 -43.64 -13.68 -40.31
C TYR A 26 -42.58 -12.82 -39.62
N VAL A 27 -41.56 -13.47 -39.08
CA VAL A 27 -40.40 -12.87 -38.39
C VAL A 27 -39.70 -11.80 -39.23
N HIS A 28 -39.59 -12.02 -40.53
CA HIS A 28 -38.97 -11.07 -41.46
C HIS A 28 -39.66 -9.68 -41.46
N TYR A 29 -41.00 -9.64 -41.47
CA TYR A 29 -41.73 -8.36 -41.42
C TYR A 29 -41.64 -7.69 -40.05
N GLN A 30 -41.58 -8.48 -38.97
CA GLN A 30 -41.36 -7.97 -37.62
C GLN A 30 -39.98 -7.29 -37.50
N LEU A 31 -38.93 -7.90 -38.06
CA LEU A 31 -37.58 -7.33 -38.13
C LEU A 31 -37.53 -6.01 -38.91
N ILE A 32 -38.20 -5.94 -40.07
CA ILE A 32 -38.29 -4.70 -40.86
C ILE A 32 -38.97 -3.59 -40.05
N ALA A 33 -40.07 -3.91 -39.37
CA ALA A 33 -40.79 -2.95 -38.53
C ALA A 33 -39.91 -2.38 -37.42
N ILE A 34 -39.19 -3.26 -36.72
CA ILE A 34 -38.25 -2.86 -35.66
C ILE A 34 -37.12 -2.00 -36.22
N ARG A 35 -36.55 -2.38 -37.36
CA ARG A 35 -35.46 -1.60 -37.99
C ARG A 35 -35.90 -0.20 -38.34
N ASN A 36 -37.07 -0.06 -38.96
CA ASN A 36 -37.59 1.24 -39.33
C ASN A 36 -37.85 2.08 -38.07
N LEU A 37 -38.42 1.49 -37.02
CA LEU A 37 -38.61 2.17 -35.73
C LEU A 37 -37.28 2.66 -35.13
N ILE A 38 -36.29 1.77 -34.99
CA ILE A 38 -34.96 2.10 -34.44
C ILE A 38 -34.28 3.20 -35.27
N SER A 39 -34.40 3.14 -36.59
CA SER A 39 -33.80 4.12 -37.48
C SER A 39 -34.42 5.50 -37.33
N HIS A 40 -35.73 5.56 -37.08
CA HIS A 40 -36.50 6.79 -36.87
C HIS A 40 -36.16 7.43 -35.52
N PHE A 41 -36.09 6.62 -34.46
CA PHE A 41 -35.84 7.08 -33.08
C PHE A 41 -34.37 7.04 -32.66
N LYS A 42 -33.44 7.17 -33.60
CA LYS A 42 -32.01 7.05 -33.30
C LYS A 42 -31.46 8.19 -32.43
N HIS A 43 -32.10 9.37 -32.39
CA HIS A 43 -31.47 10.62 -31.92
C HIS A 43 -32.27 11.57 -31.02
N PRO A 44 -33.45 11.20 -30.49
CA PRO A 44 -33.77 11.63 -29.12
C PRO A 44 -34.36 10.51 -28.25
N HIS A 45 -33.97 10.50 -26.96
CA HIS A 45 -34.53 9.59 -25.96
C HIS A 45 -35.98 9.97 -25.62
N ASP A 46 -36.95 9.19 -26.10
CA ASP A 46 -38.33 9.26 -25.65
C ASP A 46 -38.68 7.99 -24.85
N VAL A 47 -38.85 8.17 -23.54
CA VAL A 47 -39.18 7.10 -22.59
C VAL A 47 -40.50 6.41 -22.94
N SER A 48 -41.47 7.14 -23.50
CA SER A 48 -42.76 6.61 -23.92
C SER A 48 -42.58 5.61 -25.07
N ILE A 49 -41.72 5.94 -26.02
CA ILE A 49 -41.45 5.13 -27.21
C ILE A 49 -40.68 3.88 -26.83
N ASP A 50 -39.66 4.02 -25.98
CA ASP A 50 -38.91 2.88 -25.48
C ASP A 50 -39.81 1.89 -24.71
N LYS A 51 -40.75 2.41 -23.91
CA LYS A 51 -41.74 1.58 -23.20
C LYS A 51 -42.66 0.85 -24.18
N GLN A 52 -43.24 1.57 -25.15
CA GLN A 52 -44.11 0.96 -26.17
C GLN A 52 -43.37 -0.08 -27.02
N PHE A 53 -42.09 0.15 -27.32
CA PHE A 53 -41.25 -0.82 -28.03
C PHE A 53 -41.11 -2.13 -27.24
N LEU A 54 -40.80 -2.05 -25.95
CA LEU A 54 -40.60 -3.24 -25.11
C LEU A 54 -41.91 -3.99 -24.85
N GLU A 55 -42.98 -3.26 -24.52
CA GLU A 55 -44.31 -3.84 -24.27
C GLU A 55 -44.83 -4.59 -25.51
N ASN A 56 -44.69 -3.98 -26.68
CA ASN A 56 -45.19 -4.54 -27.93
C ASN A 56 -44.17 -5.45 -28.64
N PHE A 57 -42.98 -5.67 -28.10
CA PHE A 57 -41.97 -6.48 -28.79
C PHE A 57 -42.50 -7.90 -29.10
N PRO A 58 -42.47 -8.37 -30.36
CA PRO A 58 -43.17 -9.58 -30.76
C PRO A 58 -42.53 -10.85 -30.18
N GLU A 59 -43.35 -11.69 -29.53
CA GLU A 59 -42.90 -12.91 -28.84
C GLU A 59 -42.19 -13.91 -29.76
N LYS A 60 -42.67 -14.06 -31.01
CA LYS A 60 -42.02 -14.92 -32.00
C LYS A 60 -40.59 -14.48 -32.30
N LEU A 61 -40.38 -13.18 -32.51
CA LEU A 61 -39.05 -12.63 -32.73
C LEU A 61 -38.19 -12.72 -31.46
N PHE A 62 -38.79 -12.51 -30.30
CA PHE A 62 -38.10 -12.67 -29.02
C PHE A 62 -37.54 -14.10 -28.85
N ASN A 63 -38.37 -15.11 -29.14
CA ASN A 63 -37.95 -16.51 -29.14
C ASN A 63 -36.88 -16.81 -30.19
N GLU A 64 -36.98 -16.19 -31.37
CA GLU A 64 -35.96 -16.30 -32.41
C GLU A 64 -34.62 -15.68 -31.97
N PHE A 65 -34.68 -14.56 -31.25
CA PHE A 65 -33.50 -13.93 -30.65
C PHE A 65 -32.84 -14.83 -29.61
N GLN A 66 -33.66 -15.50 -28.79
CA GLN A 66 -33.17 -16.49 -27.83
C GLN A 66 -32.52 -17.68 -28.57
N ARG A 67 -33.14 -18.21 -29.62
CA ARG A 67 -32.60 -19.29 -30.44
C ARG A 67 -31.24 -18.91 -31.03
N ILE A 68 -31.14 -17.75 -31.65
CA ILE A 68 -29.92 -17.28 -32.31
C ILE A 68 -28.83 -16.93 -31.32
N SER A 69 -29.18 -16.41 -30.14
CA SER A 69 -28.20 -16.20 -29.07
C SER A 69 -27.50 -17.48 -28.62
N ASN A 70 -28.09 -18.66 -28.88
CA ASN A 70 -27.47 -19.96 -28.60
C ASN A 70 -26.75 -20.58 -29.81
N CYS A 71 -27.19 -20.28 -31.04
CA CYS A 71 -26.63 -20.87 -32.26
C CYS A 71 -25.46 -20.06 -32.87
N GLY A 72 -25.27 -18.81 -32.44
CA GLY A 72 -24.25 -17.91 -32.98
C GLY A 72 -24.79 -16.98 -34.08
N PRO A 73 -24.11 -15.86 -34.35
CA PRO A 73 -24.61 -14.83 -35.25
C PRO A 73 -24.49 -15.25 -36.72
N GLU A 74 -25.61 -15.47 -37.40
CA GLU A 74 -25.66 -15.44 -38.88
C GLU A 74 -26.02 -14.04 -39.42
N GLU A 75 -26.53 -13.13 -38.59
CA GLU A 75 -27.12 -11.86 -39.05
C GLU A 75 -26.68 -10.63 -38.23
N VAL A 76 -26.29 -9.56 -38.95
CA VAL A 76 -25.88 -8.24 -38.41
C VAL A 76 -27.05 -7.50 -37.75
N GLU A 77 -28.29 -7.90 -38.04
CA GLU A 77 -29.50 -7.13 -37.69
C GLU A 77 -29.81 -7.12 -36.19
N TYR A 78 -29.24 -8.08 -35.45
CA TYR A 78 -29.46 -8.29 -34.01
C TYR A 78 -28.86 -7.20 -33.13
N GLU A 79 -27.77 -6.56 -33.55
CA GLU A 79 -27.05 -5.59 -32.72
C GLU A 79 -27.83 -4.30 -32.52
N ASN A 80 -28.45 -3.79 -33.59
CA ASN A 80 -29.25 -2.56 -33.53
C ASN A 80 -30.40 -2.70 -32.54
N VAL A 81 -31.05 -3.87 -32.51
CA VAL A 81 -32.18 -4.13 -31.63
C VAL A 81 -31.76 -4.18 -30.16
N LYS A 82 -30.59 -4.72 -29.85
CA LYS A 82 -30.04 -4.77 -28.48
C LYS A 82 -29.64 -3.39 -28.00
N THR A 83 -28.92 -2.65 -28.83
CA THR A 83 -28.49 -1.28 -28.52
C THR A 83 -29.70 -0.41 -28.23
N PHE A 84 -30.76 -0.52 -29.04
CA PHE A 84 -32.02 0.20 -28.83
C PHE A 84 -32.78 -0.25 -27.57
N ALA A 85 -32.93 -1.57 -27.36
CA ALA A 85 -33.61 -2.09 -26.17
C ALA A 85 -32.99 -1.61 -24.84
N PHE A 86 -31.70 -1.29 -24.85
CA PHE A 86 -30.97 -0.80 -23.68
C PHE A 86 -30.93 0.74 -23.58
N GLN A 87 -31.47 1.51 -24.53
CA GLN A 87 -31.45 2.97 -24.46
C GLN A 87 -32.36 3.54 -23.35
N ASN A 88 -33.34 2.76 -22.89
CA ASN A 88 -34.33 3.20 -21.92
C ASN A 88 -33.74 3.40 -20.50
N LYS A 89 -33.78 4.65 -20.01
CA LYS A 89 -33.26 5.03 -18.69
C LYS A 89 -34.31 4.91 -17.55
N ASN A 90 -35.60 4.88 -17.86
CA ASN A 90 -36.67 5.20 -16.90
C ASN A 90 -37.74 4.12 -16.70
N VAL A 91 -37.59 2.95 -17.31
CA VAL A 91 -38.59 1.88 -17.14
C VAL A 91 -38.32 1.06 -15.89
N GLU A 92 -39.36 0.87 -15.08
CA GLU A 92 -39.42 -0.22 -14.10
C GLU A 92 -39.19 -1.53 -14.85
N TYR A 93 -37.97 -2.06 -14.77
CA TYR A 93 -37.58 -3.24 -15.55
C TYR A 93 -38.54 -4.40 -15.29
N GLY A 94 -39.33 -4.71 -16.31
CA GLY A 94 -40.22 -5.86 -16.32
C GLY A 94 -39.45 -7.16 -16.53
N ASN A 95 -40.15 -8.29 -16.47
CA ASN A 95 -39.56 -9.61 -16.74
C ASN A 95 -38.96 -9.70 -18.15
N LYS A 96 -39.51 -8.96 -19.11
CA LYS A 96 -39.07 -8.95 -20.51
C LYS A 96 -37.71 -8.28 -20.68
N ASP A 97 -37.47 -7.17 -19.99
CA ASP A 97 -36.20 -6.43 -20.05
C ASP A 97 -35.04 -7.27 -19.49
N ILE A 98 -35.29 -7.93 -18.36
CA ILE A 98 -34.38 -8.93 -17.77
C ILE A 98 -34.06 -10.03 -18.77
N SER A 99 -35.05 -10.46 -19.56
CA SER A 99 -34.87 -11.52 -20.55
C SER A 99 -34.06 -11.04 -21.77
N PHE A 100 -34.21 -9.79 -22.20
CA PHE A 100 -33.32 -9.17 -23.19
C PHE A 100 -31.87 -9.10 -22.72
N VAL A 101 -31.65 -8.72 -21.45
CA VAL A 101 -30.30 -8.71 -20.87
C VAL A 101 -29.69 -10.11 -20.89
N LYS A 102 -30.45 -11.15 -20.54
CA LYS A 102 -29.99 -12.55 -20.62
C LYS A 102 -29.65 -12.99 -22.04
N ILE A 103 -30.48 -12.64 -23.02
CA ILE A 103 -30.22 -12.91 -24.45
C ILE A 103 -28.91 -12.22 -24.87
N PHE A 104 -28.74 -10.95 -24.50
CA PHE A 104 -27.52 -10.20 -24.78
C PHE A 104 -26.27 -10.85 -24.14
N LEU A 105 -26.35 -11.20 -22.86
CA LEU A 105 -25.24 -11.84 -22.13
C LEU A 105 -24.88 -13.21 -22.71
N THR A 106 -25.86 -13.95 -23.22
CA THR A 106 -25.64 -15.22 -23.94
C THR A 106 -24.95 -14.97 -25.27
N PHE A 107 -25.41 -13.97 -26.00
CA PHE A 107 -24.85 -13.60 -27.30
C PHE A 107 -23.38 -13.19 -27.21
N ILE A 108 -22.99 -12.30 -26.29
CA ILE A 108 -21.60 -11.83 -26.17
C ILE A 108 -20.62 -12.92 -25.69
N LYS A 109 -21.11 -14.09 -25.24
CA LYS A 109 -20.26 -15.26 -24.94
C LYS A 109 -19.80 -15.96 -26.23
N ILE A 110 -20.60 -15.91 -27.29
CA ILE A 110 -20.28 -16.56 -28.57
C ILE A 110 -19.29 -15.67 -29.31
N LYS A 111 -18.08 -16.19 -29.54
CA LYS A 111 -17.00 -15.48 -30.20
C LYS A 111 -17.24 -15.41 -31.71
N ASP A 112 -17.85 -14.34 -32.19
CA ASP A 112 -17.64 -13.92 -33.58
C ASP A 112 -17.51 -12.40 -33.64
N SER A 113 -16.37 -11.94 -34.15
CA SER A 113 -15.92 -10.56 -34.04
C SER A 113 -15.98 -9.77 -35.32
N ARG A 114 -16.69 -10.29 -36.32
CA ARG A 114 -16.76 -9.65 -37.65
C ARG A 114 -17.70 -8.46 -37.70
N GLN A 115 -18.24 -8.01 -36.57
CA GLN A 115 -19.32 -7.04 -36.56
C GLN A 115 -18.83 -5.58 -36.54
N LEU A 116 -19.45 -4.77 -37.39
CA LEU A 116 -19.19 -3.36 -37.62
C LEU A 116 -20.17 -2.51 -36.80
N PHE A 117 -19.99 -2.45 -35.48
CA PHE A 117 -20.77 -1.54 -34.64
C PHE A 117 -19.85 -0.58 -33.89
N ASP A 118 -20.42 0.57 -33.52
CA ASP A 118 -19.73 1.57 -32.73
C ASP A 118 -19.68 1.14 -31.25
N PRO A 119 -18.50 0.84 -30.68
CA PRO A 119 -18.37 0.43 -29.29
C PRO A 119 -18.88 1.47 -28.30
N TYR A 120 -18.86 2.77 -28.64
CA TYR A 120 -19.33 3.84 -27.76
C TYR A 120 -20.83 3.78 -27.56
N ILE A 121 -21.59 3.55 -28.64
CA ILE A 121 -23.05 3.45 -28.58
C ILE A 121 -23.45 2.23 -27.74
N LEU A 122 -22.78 1.08 -27.91
CA LEU A 122 -23.06 -0.10 -27.09
C LEU A 122 -22.75 0.13 -25.61
N ILE A 123 -21.62 0.78 -25.30
CA ILE A 123 -21.25 1.12 -23.91
C ILE A 123 -22.28 2.09 -23.30
N GLU A 124 -22.74 3.09 -24.05
CA GLU A 124 -23.77 4.03 -23.59
C GLU A 124 -25.09 3.30 -23.28
N SER A 125 -25.55 2.47 -24.21
CA SER A 125 -26.74 1.63 -24.04
C SER A 125 -26.62 0.72 -22.80
N ILE A 126 -25.50 0.04 -22.61
CA ILE A 126 -25.31 -0.79 -21.42
C ILE A 126 -25.28 0.06 -20.14
N ASN A 127 -24.68 1.26 -20.17
CA ASN A 127 -24.70 2.16 -19.02
C ASN A 127 -26.12 2.54 -18.59
N ASN A 128 -27.05 2.71 -19.54
CA ASN A 128 -28.47 2.94 -19.25
C ASN A 128 -29.12 1.67 -18.67
N CYS A 129 -28.79 0.50 -19.23
CA CYS A 129 -29.28 -0.80 -18.76
C CYS A 129 -28.90 -1.09 -17.30
N ILE A 130 -27.66 -0.79 -16.91
CA ILE A 130 -27.10 -1.08 -15.59
C ILE A 130 -27.47 -0.03 -14.54
N ILE A 131 -28.35 0.93 -14.85
CA ILE A 131 -28.98 1.77 -13.82
C ILE A 131 -29.80 0.89 -12.87
N ASN A 132 -30.38 -0.19 -13.38
CA ASN A 132 -31.11 -1.18 -12.58
C ASN A 132 -30.15 -2.15 -11.86
N GLU A 133 -30.31 -2.34 -10.56
CA GLU A 133 -29.42 -3.22 -9.78
C GLU A 133 -29.60 -4.72 -10.13
N LYS A 134 -30.80 -5.15 -10.54
CA LYS A 134 -31.04 -6.54 -10.98
C LYS A 134 -30.27 -6.86 -12.26
N THR A 135 -30.16 -5.91 -13.19
CA THR A 135 -29.39 -6.12 -14.42
C THR A 135 -27.89 -6.16 -14.12
N LYS A 136 -27.37 -5.31 -13.20
CA LYS A 136 -25.98 -5.43 -12.72
C LYS A 136 -25.67 -6.83 -12.18
N VAL A 137 -26.56 -7.38 -11.36
CA VAL A 137 -26.43 -8.75 -10.82
C VAL A 137 -26.33 -9.78 -11.95
N LEU A 138 -27.12 -9.66 -13.01
CA LEU A 138 -27.00 -10.53 -14.20
C LEU A 138 -25.62 -10.40 -14.85
N PHE A 139 -25.17 -9.16 -15.10
CA PHE A 139 -23.84 -8.92 -15.67
C PHE A 139 -22.72 -9.52 -14.81
N ILE A 140 -22.84 -9.51 -13.49
CA ILE A 140 -21.85 -10.13 -12.58
C ILE A 140 -21.94 -11.66 -12.66
N ASN A 141 -23.13 -12.23 -12.50
CA ASN A 141 -23.34 -13.69 -12.46
C ASN A 141 -22.99 -14.37 -13.79
N ASP A 142 -23.13 -13.69 -14.93
CA ASP A 142 -22.82 -14.22 -16.26
C ASP A 142 -21.43 -13.83 -16.78
N ASN A 143 -20.57 -13.24 -15.94
CA ASN A 143 -19.26 -12.70 -16.34
C ASN A 143 -19.37 -11.74 -17.55
N GLY A 144 -20.46 -10.98 -17.60
CA GLY A 144 -20.85 -10.15 -18.73
C GLY A 144 -19.79 -9.13 -19.10
N MET A 145 -19.11 -8.54 -18.11
CA MET A 145 -18.06 -7.56 -18.38
C MET A 145 -16.84 -8.18 -19.10
N LEU A 146 -16.40 -9.39 -18.75
CA LEU A 146 -15.29 -10.03 -19.45
C LEU A 146 -15.68 -10.46 -20.86
N ASN A 147 -16.88 -11.02 -21.02
CA ASN A 147 -17.38 -11.41 -22.33
C ASN A 147 -17.51 -10.18 -23.24
N LEU A 148 -18.02 -9.07 -22.69
CA LEU A 148 -18.10 -7.79 -23.40
C LEU A 148 -16.72 -7.24 -23.73
N TYR A 149 -15.75 -7.31 -22.81
CA TYR A 149 -14.37 -6.92 -23.11
C TYR A 149 -13.81 -7.70 -24.30
N LYS A 150 -13.98 -9.04 -24.30
CA LYS A 150 -13.53 -9.90 -25.40
C LYS A 150 -14.22 -9.52 -26.70
N TYR A 151 -15.53 -9.33 -26.66
CA TYR A 151 -16.34 -8.91 -27.80
C TYR A 151 -15.86 -7.58 -28.39
N LEU A 152 -15.61 -6.56 -27.56
CA LEU A 152 -15.11 -5.25 -27.98
C LEU A 152 -13.63 -5.28 -28.43
N TYR A 153 -12.81 -6.13 -27.81
CA TYR A 153 -11.38 -6.21 -28.12
C TYR A 153 -11.11 -6.76 -29.52
N TYR A 154 -11.98 -7.65 -30.01
CA TYR A 154 -11.82 -8.12 -31.37
C TYR A 154 -12.26 -7.08 -32.42
N THR A 155 -13.16 -6.16 -32.09
CA THR A 155 -13.59 -5.09 -33.01
C THR A 155 -12.63 -3.89 -32.99
N ASN A 156 -11.95 -3.65 -31.87
CA ASN A 156 -11.01 -2.53 -31.69
C ASN A 156 -9.74 -2.96 -30.95
N THR A 157 -8.58 -2.41 -31.35
CA THR A 157 -7.29 -2.73 -30.73
C THR A 157 -7.22 -2.42 -29.22
N ASN A 158 -8.08 -1.53 -28.72
CA ASN A 158 -8.30 -1.29 -27.30
C ASN A 158 -9.77 -0.88 -27.05
N PRO A 159 -10.42 -1.34 -25.96
CA PRO A 159 -11.74 -0.85 -25.62
C PRO A 159 -11.69 0.64 -25.24
N PRO A 160 -12.79 1.39 -25.44
CA PRO A 160 -12.91 2.77 -25.01
C PRO A 160 -12.63 2.97 -23.51
N PRO A 161 -12.05 4.12 -23.08
CA PRO A 161 -11.84 4.43 -21.67
C PRO A 161 -13.10 4.30 -20.78
N GLU A 162 -14.27 4.57 -21.36
CA GLU A 162 -15.60 4.47 -20.76
C GLU A 162 -15.94 3.04 -20.31
N PHE A 163 -15.34 2.03 -20.95
CA PHE A 163 -15.55 0.62 -20.63
C PHE A 163 -15.19 0.30 -19.17
N LEU A 164 -14.04 0.80 -18.68
CA LEU A 164 -13.62 0.54 -17.29
C LEU A 164 -14.54 1.26 -16.29
N LYS A 165 -15.04 2.45 -16.64
CA LYS A 165 -16.03 3.18 -15.83
C LYS A 165 -17.34 2.39 -15.76
N MET A 166 -17.78 1.81 -16.86
CA MET A 166 -18.95 0.92 -16.90
C MET A 166 -18.73 -0.34 -16.06
N CYS A 167 -17.55 -0.97 -16.15
CA CYS A 167 -17.19 -2.12 -15.31
C CYS A 167 -17.27 -1.79 -13.81
N ASP A 168 -16.75 -0.62 -13.42
CA ASP A 168 -16.85 -0.12 -12.06
C ASP A 168 -18.28 0.11 -11.61
N ASN A 169 -19.15 0.63 -12.50
CA ASN A 169 -20.56 0.85 -12.21
C ASN A 169 -21.29 -0.48 -12.00
N VAL A 170 -21.06 -1.49 -12.86
CA VAL A 170 -21.62 -2.83 -12.71
C VAL A 170 -21.21 -3.46 -11.38
N CYS A 171 -19.93 -3.33 -11.02
CA CYS A 171 -19.39 -3.91 -9.79
C CYS A 171 -19.69 -3.07 -8.52
N ASN A 172 -20.31 -1.90 -8.65
CA ASN A 172 -20.74 -1.06 -7.54
C ASN A 172 -22.21 -1.32 -7.21
N ILE A 173 -22.49 -2.56 -6.79
CA ILE A 173 -23.79 -2.99 -6.30
C ILE A 173 -23.97 -2.66 -4.80
N PRO A 174 -25.16 -2.23 -4.37
CA PRO A 174 -25.51 -2.11 -2.96
C PRO A 174 -25.49 -3.46 -2.23
N SER A 175 -25.24 -3.43 -0.92
CA SER A 175 -25.19 -4.63 -0.08
C SER A 175 -26.52 -5.39 -0.02
N GLU A 176 -27.65 -4.69 -0.19
CA GLU A 176 -29.01 -5.28 -0.29
C GLU A 176 -29.17 -6.27 -1.47
N TYR A 177 -28.36 -6.15 -2.54
CA TYR A 177 -28.37 -7.08 -3.67
C TYR A 177 -27.31 -8.18 -3.57
N SER A 178 -26.49 -8.18 -2.50
CA SER A 178 -25.41 -9.17 -2.32
C SER A 178 -25.92 -10.61 -2.27
N SER A 179 -27.12 -10.84 -1.75
CA SER A 179 -27.77 -12.16 -1.71
C SER A 179 -28.18 -12.70 -3.08
N SER A 180 -28.31 -11.81 -4.07
CA SER A 180 -28.65 -12.17 -5.45
C SER A 180 -27.42 -12.58 -6.28
N LEU A 181 -26.22 -12.32 -5.74
CA LEU A 181 -24.98 -12.81 -6.34
C LEU A 181 -24.85 -14.32 -6.09
N MET A 182 -24.44 -15.03 -7.13
CA MET A 182 -24.18 -16.47 -7.05
C MET A 182 -22.68 -16.68 -6.76
N PRO A 183 -22.27 -17.07 -5.54
CA PRO A 183 -20.85 -17.09 -5.16
C PRO A 183 -19.98 -17.97 -6.07
N PHE A 184 -20.51 -19.10 -6.54
CA PHE A 184 -19.80 -19.97 -7.48
C PHE A 184 -19.54 -19.29 -8.84
N LYS A 185 -20.48 -18.48 -9.34
CA LYS A 185 -20.31 -17.70 -10.58
C LYS A 185 -19.30 -16.56 -10.42
N VAL A 186 -19.30 -15.90 -9.27
CA VAL A 186 -18.30 -14.88 -8.95
C VAL A 186 -16.90 -15.52 -8.86
N THR A 187 -16.81 -16.71 -8.27
CA THR A 187 -15.56 -17.50 -8.23
C THR A 187 -15.08 -17.87 -9.64
N GLU A 188 -15.98 -18.40 -10.49
CA GLU A 188 -15.69 -18.72 -11.90
C GLU A 188 -15.18 -17.49 -12.68
N THR A 189 -15.82 -16.33 -12.45
CA THR A 189 -15.43 -15.05 -13.04
C THR A 189 -14.01 -14.63 -12.63
N LEU A 190 -13.69 -14.68 -11.34
CA LEU A 190 -12.36 -14.34 -10.82
C LEU A 190 -11.27 -15.27 -11.38
N LEU A 191 -11.54 -16.58 -11.44
CA LEU A 191 -10.63 -17.57 -12.02
C LEU A 191 -10.39 -17.29 -13.51
N THR A 192 -11.45 -17.02 -14.26
CA THR A 192 -11.37 -16.73 -15.71
C THR A 192 -10.59 -15.43 -15.96
N LEU A 193 -10.89 -14.37 -15.23
CA LEU A 193 -10.16 -13.09 -15.31
C LEU A 193 -8.68 -13.27 -14.95
N LYS A 194 -8.39 -14.07 -13.93
CA LYS A 194 -7.01 -14.39 -13.55
C LYS A 194 -6.29 -15.12 -14.67
N ILE A 195 -6.86 -16.20 -15.20
CA ILE A 195 -6.26 -16.96 -16.32
C ILE A 195 -5.99 -16.02 -17.49
N GLU A 196 -6.97 -15.21 -17.89
CA GLU A 196 -6.85 -14.28 -19.01
C GLU A 196 -5.74 -13.24 -18.78
N PHE A 197 -5.62 -12.70 -17.56
CA PHE A 197 -4.53 -11.78 -17.21
C PHE A 197 -3.16 -12.46 -17.27
N MET A 198 -3.07 -13.72 -16.82
CA MET A 198 -1.80 -14.45 -16.79
C MET A 198 -1.32 -14.79 -18.19
N THR A 199 -2.23 -15.08 -19.11
CA THR A 199 -1.95 -15.35 -20.52
C THR A 199 -1.59 -14.08 -21.28
N ASN A 200 -2.43 -13.04 -21.22
CA ASN A 200 -2.30 -11.88 -22.13
C ASN A 200 -1.57 -10.68 -21.51
N LYS A 201 -1.43 -10.63 -20.18
CA LYS A 201 -0.79 -9.54 -19.41
C LYS A 201 -1.37 -8.15 -19.70
N LEU A 202 -2.64 -8.06 -20.13
CA LEU A 202 -3.30 -6.81 -20.45
C LEU A 202 -3.71 -6.06 -19.18
N SER A 203 -3.38 -4.77 -19.10
CA SER A 203 -3.71 -3.91 -17.95
C SER A 203 -5.22 -3.79 -17.73
N THR A 204 -6.02 -3.77 -18.79
CA THR A 204 -7.48 -3.69 -18.69
C THR A 204 -8.06 -4.89 -17.95
N ILE A 205 -7.56 -6.10 -18.20
CA ILE A 205 -8.02 -7.31 -17.49
C ILE A 205 -7.63 -7.25 -16.01
N ALA A 206 -6.43 -6.75 -15.70
CA ALA A 206 -6.02 -6.53 -14.32
C ALA A 206 -6.93 -5.52 -13.60
N ASP A 207 -7.31 -4.43 -14.28
CA ASP A 207 -8.22 -3.42 -13.74
C ASP A 207 -9.60 -4.03 -13.45
N MET A 208 -10.14 -4.83 -14.38
CA MET A 208 -11.39 -5.58 -14.19
C MET A 208 -11.30 -6.55 -13.01
N LEU A 209 -10.23 -7.34 -12.92
CA LEU A 209 -10.02 -8.29 -11.83
C LEU A 209 -9.98 -7.58 -10.46
N VAL A 210 -9.27 -6.45 -10.37
CA VAL A 210 -9.23 -5.62 -9.15
C VAL A 210 -10.62 -5.05 -8.82
N THR A 211 -11.38 -4.66 -9.83
CA THR A 211 -12.77 -4.17 -9.65
C THR A 211 -13.71 -5.26 -9.14
N VAL A 212 -13.63 -6.49 -9.67
CA VAL A 212 -14.42 -7.63 -9.18
C VAL A 212 -14.02 -8.02 -7.76
N TYR A 213 -12.72 -8.07 -7.43
CA TYR A 213 -12.29 -8.31 -6.04
C TYR A 213 -12.82 -7.25 -5.08
N ARG A 214 -12.81 -5.98 -5.48
CA ARG A 214 -13.38 -4.90 -4.67
C ARG A 214 -14.88 -5.07 -4.44
N MET A 215 -15.62 -5.51 -5.44
CA MET A 215 -17.05 -5.82 -5.29
C MET A 215 -17.26 -6.97 -4.29
N VAL A 216 -16.48 -8.05 -4.39
CA VAL A 216 -16.53 -9.20 -3.48
C VAL A 216 -16.36 -8.78 -2.01
N TYR A 217 -15.35 -7.95 -1.73
CA TYR A 217 -15.11 -7.46 -0.36
C TYR A 217 -16.25 -6.56 0.12
N ARG A 218 -16.69 -5.60 -0.69
CA ARG A 218 -17.77 -4.65 -0.31
C ARG A 218 -19.14 -5.30 -0.17
N SER A 219 -19.39 -6.40 -0.88
CA SER A 219 -20.65 -7.14 -0.81
C SER A 219 -20.63 -8.20 0.29
N GLU A 220 -19.54 -8.28 1.07
CA GLU A 220 -19.38 -9.25 2.18
C GLU A 220 -19.57 -10.72 1.76
N ILE A 221 -19.36 -11.03 0.48
CA ILE A 221 -19.42 -12.40 -0.05
C ILE A 221 -18.05 -13.08 -0.09
N HIS A 222 -17.00 -12.43 0.38
CA HIS A 222 -15.62 -12.97 0.38
C HIS A 222 -15.51 -14.29 1.13
N ASP A 223 -16.32 -14.50 2.17
CA ASP A 223 -16.39 -15.77 2.92
C ASP A 223 -17.19 -16.87 2.19
N LYS A 224 -18.00 -16.50 1.20
CA LYS A 224 -18.85 -17.42 0.43
C LYS A 224 -18.20 -17.86 -0.88
N ILE A 225 -17.10 -17.23 -1.27
CA ILE A 225 -16.36 -17.56 -2.49
C ILE A 225 -15.05 -18.25 -2.14
N TYR A 226 -14.53 -19.06 -3.08
CA TYR A 226 -13.19 -19.57 -2.94
C TYR A 226 -12.18 -18.45 -3.28
N PHE A 227 -11.71 -17.74 -2.25
CA PHE A 227 -10.71 -16.69 -2.38
C PHE A 227 -9.31 -17.23 -2.01
N ASN A 228 -8.56 -17.68 -3.02
CA ASN A 228 -7.17 -18.07 -2.80
C ASN A 228 -6.28 -16.83 -2.70
N ILE A 229 -5.96 -16.45 -1.46
CA ILE A 229 -5.20 -15.24 -1.11
C ILE A 229 -3.76 -15.25 -1.65
N THR A 230 -3.09 -16.41 -1.66
CA THR A 230 -1.75 -16.58 -2.26
C THR A 230 -1.78 -16.31 -3.75
N SER A 231 -2.79 -16.86 -4.44
CA SER A 231 -3.06 -16.59 -5.85
C SER A 231 -3.32 -15.10 -6.12
N PHE A 232 -3.97 -14.38 -5.20
CA PHE A 232 -4.18 -12.94 -5.30
C PHE A 232 -2.88 -12.14 -5.07
N TYR A 233 -2.00 -12.60 -4.18
CA TYR A 233 -0.64 -12.07 -4.04
C TYR A 233 0.18 -12.24 -5.31
N ASP A 234 0.16 -13.40 -5.94
CA ASP A 234 0.88 -13.64 -7.20
C ASP A 234 0.43 -12.67 -8.30
N PHE A 235 -0.88 -12.47 -8.40
CA PHE A 235 -1.48 -11.47 -9.28
C PHE A 235 -0.96 -10.06 -8.97
N THR A 236 -1.01 -9.67 -7.69
CA THR A 236 -0.54 -8.35 -7.23
C THR A 236 0.94 -8.14 -7.55
N SER A 237 1.80 -9.14 -7.27
CA SER A 237 3.23 -9.09 -7.56
C SER A 237 3.50 -8.91 -9.05
N ARG A 238 2.74 -9.60 -9.91
CA ARG A 238 2.83 -9.43 -11.38
C ARG A 238 2.38 -8.05 -11.84
N VAL A 239 1.31 -7.50 -11.26
CA VAL A 239 0.85 -6.12 -11.53
C VAL A 239 1.93 -5.10 -11.14
N LEU A 240 2.59 -5.28 -9.99
CA LEU A 240 3.70 -4.42 -9.60
C LEU A 240 4.87 -4.51 -10.57
N LYS A 241 5.30 -5.73 -10.92
CA LYS A 241 6.39 -5.97 -11.87
C LYS A 241 6.09 -5.35 -13.24
N SER A 242 4.85 -5.44 -13.73
CA SER A 242 4.46 -4.87 -15.04
C SER A 242 4.39 -3.34 -15.04
N ARG A 243 4.02 -2.70 -13.92
CA ARG A 243 4.00 -1.24 -13.79
C ARG A 243 5.35 -0.60 -14.07
N PHE A 244 6.44 -1.23 -13.61
CA PHE A 244 7.79 -0.71 -13.85
C PHE A 244 8.11 -0.59 -15.35
N ASN A 245 7.36 -1.29 -16.21
CA ASN A 245 7.47 -1.24 -17.67
C ASN A 245 6.47 -0.25 -18.32
N LYS A 246 5.98 0.75 -17.57
CA LYS A 246 5.25 1.97 -18.02
C LYS A 246 3.75 1.88 -18.36
N LYS A 247 3.03 0.76 -18.13
CA LYS A 247 1.63 0.61 -18.63
C LYS A 247 0.50 0.50 -17.59
N PHE A 248 0.77 0.61 -16.29
CA PHE A 248 -0.28 0.32 -15.29
C PHE A 248 -1.03 1.56 -14.74
N ASN A 249 -2.36 1.48 -14.74
CA ASN A 249 -3.26 2.53 -14.27
C ASN A 249 -3.04 2.86 -12.78
N LYS A 250 -2.91 4.15 -12.44
CA LYS A 250 -2.75 4.60 -11.04
C LYS A 250 -3.99 4.29 -10.18
N LEU A 251 -5.18 4.24 -10.77
CA LEU A 251 -6.43 3.97 -10.04
C LEU A 251 -6.48 2.56 -9.47
N SER A 252 -5.97 1.58 -10.21
CA SER A 252 -6.04 0.15 -9.84
C SER A 252 -5.09 -0.20 -8.71
N LEU A 253 -3.92 0.44 -8.62
CA LEU A 253 -3.03 0.25 -7.47
C LEU A 253 -3.61 0.77 -6.17
N ASN A 254 -4.36 1.87 -6.22
CA ASN A 254 -5.08 2.33 -5.04
C ASN A 254 -6.13 1.32 -4.61
N ARG A 255 -6.87 0.74 -5.56
CA ARG A 255 -7.85 -0.31 -5.26
C ARG A 255 -7.18 -1.55 -4.67
N LEU A 256 -6.05 -1.98 -5.24
CA LEU A 256 -5.21 -3.05 -4.69
C LEU A 256 -4.75 -2.74 -3.27
N CYS A 257 -4.26 -1.52 -3.00
CA CYS A 257 -3.86 -1.11 -1.65
C CYS A 257 -5.03 -1.23 -0.66
N LYS A 258 -6.23 -0.76 -1.03
CA LYS A 258 -7.42 -0.88 -0.19
C LYS A 258 -7.77 -2.35 0.09
N LEU A 259 -7.80 -3.17 -0.95
CA LEU A 259 -8.04 -4.61 -0.85
C LEU A 259 -7.06 -5.30 0.11
N TRP A 260 -5.76 -5.03 -0.01
CA TRP A 260 -4.75 -5.63 0.87
C TRP A 260 -4.91 -5.23 2.33
N ILE A 261 -5.46 -4.06 2.60
CA ILE A 261 -5.66 -3.58 3.97
C ILE A 261 -6.93 -4.16 4.57
N GLU A 262 -7.98 -4.31 3.76
CA GLU A 262 -9.18 -5.05 4.14
C GLU A 262 -8.82 -6.52 4.43
N ILE A 263 -7.97 -7.12 3.59
CA ILE A 263 -7.38 -8.45 3.81
C ILE A 263 -6.61 -8.53 5.13
N PHE A 264 -5.66 -7.62 5.37
CA PHE A 264 -4.86 -7.62 6.59
C PHE A 264 -5.65 -7.32 7.86
N GLY A 265 -6.81 -6.65 7.74
CA GLY A 265 -7.72 -6.42 8.84
C GLY A 265 -8.74 -7.55 9.06
N SER A 266 -8.79 -8.55 8.18
CA SER A 266 -9.71 -9.68 8.29
C SER A 266 -9.15 -10.76 9.20
N SER A 267 -10.00 -11.30 10.09
CA SER A 267 -9.63 -12.42 10.96
C SER A 267 -9.65 -13.78 10.26
N LYS A 268 -10.34 -13.90 9.12
CA LYS A 268 -10.59 -15.20 8.45
C LYS A 268 -9.57 -15.56 7.39
N ASN A 269 -8.94 -14.56 6.75
CA ASN A 269 -8.01 -14.76 5.64
C ASN A 269 -6.65 -14.16 5.97
N ILE A 270 -5.93 -14.83 6.89
CA ILE A 270 -4.60 -14.38 7.32
C ILE A 270 -3.61 -14.61 6.17
N PHE A 271 -3.01 -13.53 5.67
CA PHE A 271 -1.89 -13.60 4.73
C PHE A 271 -0.64 -13.06 5.38
N PRO A 272 0.21 -13.94 5.95
CA PRO A 272 1.42 -13.49 6.60
C PRO A 272 2.41 -12.94 5.58
N ILE A 273 3.03 -11.81 5.92
CA ILE A 273 4.27 -11.35 5.33
C ILE A 273 5.40 -12.15 5.99
N ASP A 274 5.88 -13.16 5.28
CA ASP A 274 6.86 -14.16 5.76
C ASP A 274 8.09 -14.28 4.82
N THR A 275 8.17 -13.44 3.79
CA THR A 275 9.35 -13.37 2.90
C THR A 275 9.72 -11.92 2.57
N ILE A 276 10.99 -11.71 2.20
CA ILE A 276 11.52 -10.42 1.75
C ILE A 276 10.76 -9.91 0.51
N GLU A 277 10.39 -10.79 -0.42
CA GLU A 277 9.65 -10.43 -1.63
C GLU A 277 8.23 -9.94 -1.31
N LYS A 278 7.53 -10.60 -0.37
CA LYS A 278 6.22 -10.15 0.12
C LYS A 278 6.33 -8.79 0.78
N LEU A 279 7.28 -8.62 1.70
CA LEU A 279 7.54 -7.36 2.40
C LEU A 279 7.83 -6.22 1.41
N THR A 280 8.72 -6.47 0.46
CA THR A 280 9.09 -5.53 -0.60
C THR A 280 7.89 -5.15 -1.46
N SER A 281 7.06 -6.12 -1.85
CA SER A 281 5.88 -5.88 -2.69
C SER A 281 4.85 -5.00 -1.97
N PHE A 282 4.56 -5.28 -0.70
CA PHE A 282 3.63 -4.48 0.08
C PHE A 282 4.15 -3.09 0.40
N ALA A 283 5.43 -2.95 0.74
CA ALA A 283 6.04 -1.64 0.93
C ALA A 283 5.91 -0.77 -0.33
N HIS A 284 6.15 -1.32 -1.52
CA HIS A 284 5.94 -0.60 -2.78
C HIS A 284 4.49 -0.15 -2.98
N ILE A 285 3.50 -1.03 -2.77
CA ILE A 285 2.07 -0.69 -2.91
C ILE A 285 1.71 0.46 -1.96
N PHE A 286 2.13 0.34 -0.70
CA PHE A 286 1.77 1.32 0.32
C PHE A 286 2.48 2.65 0.15
N ILE A 287 3.74 2.67 -0.28
CA ILE A 287 4.45 3.91 -0.64
C ILE A 287 3.71 4.62 -1.80
N ILE A 288 3.31 3.89 -2.85
CA ILE A 288 2.59 4.47 -3.99
C ILE A 288 1.25 5.07 -3.55
N ASP A 289 0.49 4.36 -2.70
CA ASP A 289 -0.78 4.88 -2.22
C ASP A 289 -0.61 6.08 -1.28
N MET A 290 0.34 6.03 -0.34
CA MET A 290 0.66 7.14 0.56
C MET A 290 1.10 8.39 -0.22
N ASN A 291 1.95 8.21 -1.23
CA ASN A 291 2.36 9.26 -2.18
C ASN A 291 1.15 10.00 -2.77
N ARG A 292 0.12 9.26 -3.18
CA ARG A 292 -1.06 9.85 -3.80
C ARG A 292 -1.93 10.54 -2.75
N LYS A 293 -2.13 9.92 -1.59
CA LYS A 293 -2.94 10.49 -0.50
C LYS A 293 -2.34 11.81 0.02
N LEU A 294 -1.02 11.87 0.22
CA LEU A 294 -0.35 13.10 0.64
C LEU A 294 -0.51 14.21 -0.39
N LEU A 295 -0.41 13.90 -1.69
CA LEU A 295 -0.65 14.89 -2.74
C LEU A 295 -2.07 15.47 -2.67
N THR A 296 -3.07 14.63 -2.42
CA THR A 296 -4.46 15.08 -2.22
C THR A 296 -4.58 15.95 -0.97
N LEU A 297 -3.96 15.57 0.15
CA LEU A 297 -3.99 16.35 1.40
C LEU A 297 -3.31 17.72 1.28
N VAL A 298 -2.20 17.80 0.55
CA VAL A 298 -1.49 19.05 0.26
C VAL A 298 -2.39 19.96 -0.59
N ARG A 299 -2.96 19.44 -1.70
CA ARG A 299 -3.85 20.21 -2.58
C ARG A 299 -5.12 20.70 -1.88
N GLU A 300 -5.74 19.86 -1.08
CA GLU A 300 -7.00 20.16 -0.40
C GLU A 300 -6.80 20.89 0.95
N LYS A 301 -5.54 21.20 1.31
CA LYS A 301 -5.18 21.77 2.61
C LYS A 301 -5.80 21.02 3.81
N ARG A 302 -5.90 19.70 3.73
CA ARG A 302 -6.48 18.85 4.79
C ARG A 302 -5.42 18.38 5.78
N LYS A 303 -5.81 18.21 7.05
CA LYS A 303 -4.96 17.62 8.09
C LYS A 303 -4.79 16.12 7.86
N LEU A 304 -3.56 15.63 8.04
CA LEU A 304 -3.25 14.21 8.06
C LEU A 304 -3.64 13.64 9.43
N LYS A 305 -4.62 12.74 9.43
CA LYS A 305 -4.98 11.91 10.60
C LYS A 305 -4.61 10.46 10.33
N PHE A 306 -3.80 9.83 11.16
CA PHE A 306 -3.52 8.41 11.04
C PHE A 306 -4.63 7.57 11.66
N THR A 307 -5.17 6.66 10.86
CA THR A 307 -5.98 5.55 11.35
C THR A 307 -5.05 4.37 11.64
N SER A 308 -5.50 3.37 12.39
CA SER A 308 -4.78 2.10 12.60
C SER A 308 -4.26 1.50 11.28
N GLN A 309 -5.10 1.48 10.25
CA GLN A 309 -4.72 1.04 8.91
C GLN A 309 -3.62 1.89 8.26
N LYS A 310 -3.54 3.21 8.52
CA LYS A 310 -2.45 4.04 8.00
C LYS A 310 -1.15 3.80 8.78
N LYS A 311 -1.24 3.57 10.09
CA LYS A 311 -0.10 3.20 10.94
C LYS A 311 0.50 1.86 10.48
N LEU A 312 -0.33 0.83 10.25
CA LEU A 312 0.10 -0.47 9.70
C LEU A 312 0.90 -0.32 8.39
N ARG A 313 0.38 0.48 7.44
CA ARG A 313 1.09 0.73 6.17
C ARG A 313 2.48 1.32 6.41
N LEU A 314 2.59 2.35 7.27
CA LEU A 314 3.88 2.95 7.58
C LEU A 314 4.80 1.95 8.27
N CYS A 315 4.29 1.09 9.13
CA CYS A 315 5.10 0.07 9.80
C CYS A 315 5.64 -0.98 8.82
N ILE A 316 4.82 -1.42 7.86
CA ILE A 316 5.28 -2.34 6.78
C ILE A 316 6.33 -1.65 5.92
N ILE A 317 6.16 -0.37 5.60
CA ILE A 317 7.16 0.41 4.86
C ILE A 317 8.45 0.55 5.67
N TYR A 318 8.35 0.87 6.96
CA TYR A 318 9.50 1.01 7.85
C TYR A 318 10.22 -0.32 8.03
N PHE A 319 9.50 -1.44 8.15
CA PHE A 319 10.10 -2.76 8.24
C PHE A 319 10.84 -3.14 6.95
N ALA A 320 10.30 -2.78 5.79
CA ALA A 320 11.02 -2.88 4.52
C ALA A 320 12.30 -2.03 4.50
N PHE A 321 12.36 -0.91 5.22
CA PHE A 321 13.58 -0.12 5.33
C PHE A 321 14.63 -0.76 6.23
N VAL A 322 14.20 -1.48 7.28
CA VAL A 322 15.10 -2.31 8.09
C VAL A 322 15.68 -3.43 7.23
N ALA A 323 14.83 -4.16 6.51
CA ALA A 323 15.20 -5.27 5.64
C ALA A 323 15.88 -4.84 4.32
N PHE A 324 16.17 -3.56 4.13
CA PHE A 324 16.57 -3.01 2.82
C PHE A 324 17.82 -3.70 2.25
N TYR A 325 18.84 -3.95 3.10
CA TYR A 325 20.10 -4.60 2.70
C TYR A 325 19.93 -6.06 2.30
N LEU A 326 18.83 -6.69 2.70
CA LEU A 326 18.50 -8.09 2.37
C LEU A 326 17.73 -8.22 1.04
N MET A 327 17.29 -7.10 0.47
CA MET A 327 16.58 -7.08 -0.81
C MET A 327 17.54 -7.20 -1.99
N ASP A 328 17.06 -7.77 -3.10
CA ASP A 328 17.82 -7.76 -4.34
C ASP A 328 18.01 -6.32 -4.86
N ASN A 329 19.12 -6.08 -5.57
CA ASN A 329 19.50 -4.76 -6.08
C ASN A 329 18.40 -4.11 -6.97
N ILE A 330 17.65 -4.92 -7.73
CA ILE A 330 16.58 -4.40 -8.59
C ILE A 330 15.43 -3.87 -7.72
N SER A 331 15.03 -4.62 -6.70
CA SER A 331 14.03 -4.21 -5.72
C SER A 331 14.46 -2.97 -4.93
N GLN A 332 15.71 -2.92 -4.46
CA GLN A 332 16.28 -1.75 -3.77
C GLN A 332 16.17 -0.48 -4.61
N LYS A 333 16.68 -0.50 -5.84
CA LYS A 333 16.64 0.65 -6.77
C LYS A 333 15.23 1.15 -7.02
N ARG A 334 14.28 0.22 -7.19
CA ARG A 334 12.86 0.55 -7.40
C ARG A 334 12.24 1.19 -6.16
N LEU A 335 12.53 0.64 -4.98
CA LEU A 335 12.01 1.12 -3.72
C LEU A 335 12.53 2.53 -3.44
N LEU A 336 13.85 2.77 -3.57
CA LEU A 336 14.48 4.09 -3.39
C LEU A 336 13.81 5.18 -4.24
N LYS A 337 13.48 4.87 -5.50
CA LYS A 337 12.79 5.82 -6.39
C LYS A 337 11.41 6.24 -5.87
N GLU A 338 10.65 5.31 -5.30
CA GLU A 338 9.33 5.61 -4.74
C GLU A 338 9.42 6.26 -3.35
N ILE A 339 10.42 5.88 -2.54
CA ILE A 339 10.77 6.53 -1.27
C ILE A 339 11.07 8.00 -1.49
N GLN A 340 11.94 8.34 -2.46
CA GLN A 340 12.30 9.71 -2.77
C GLN A 340 11.07 10.58 -3.10
N LYS A 341 10.11 10.03 -3.85
CA LYS A 341 8.85 10.73 -4.16
C LYS A 341 8.00 10.95 -2.91
N LEU A 342 7.94 9.94 -2.03
CA LEU A 342 7.16 10.00 -0.80
C LEU A 342 7.73 11.03 0.16
N ARG A 343 9.05 11.01 0.35
CA ARG A 343 9.80 12.01 1.10
C ARG A 343 9.47 13.43 0.64
N HIS A 344 9.63 13.72 -0.66
CA HIS A 344 9.35 15.06 -1.19
C HIS A 344 7.91 15.53 -0.90
N LYS A 345 6.94 14.62 -0.93
CA LYS A 345 5.55 14.96 -0.60
C LYS A 345 5.29 15.14 0.89
N ILE A 346 6.06 14.48 1.75
CA ILE A 346 6.03 14.71 3.19
C ILE A 346 6.61 16.09 3.49
N GLU A 347 7.71 16.47 2.85
CA GLU A 347 8.30 17.81 2.97
C GLU A 347 7.28 18.89 2.59
N LEU A 348 6.65 18.77 1.42
CA LEU A 348 5.58 19.68 0.98
C LEU A 348 4.40 19.75 1.95
N TYR A 349 4.09 18.65 2.65
CA TYR A 349 3.02 18.64 3.65
C TYR A 349 3.41 19.43 4.90
N PHE A 350 4.66 19.34 5.36
CA PHE A 350 5.14 20.05 6.54
C PHE A 350 5.50 21.51 6.30
N GLU A 351 5.79 21.91 5.06
CA GLU A 351 5.95 23.32 4.69
C GLU A 351 4.66 24.13 4.91
N ASP A 352 3.50 23.47 4.86
CA ASP A 352 2.21 24.07 5.19
C ASP A 352 2.01 24.15 6.72
N LYS A 353 2.58 25.20 7.33
CA LYS A 353 2.55 25.49 8.78
C LYS A 353 1.14 25.61 9.39
N SER A 354 0.08 25.68 8.57
CA SER A 354 -1.30 25.88 9.03
C SER A 354 -1.94 24.67 9.73
N LYS A 355 -1.25 23.51 9.76
CA LYS A 355 -1.84 22.23 10.18
C LYS A 355 -1.14 21.65 11.41
N PRO A 356 -1.70 21.82 12.63
CA PRO A 356 -1.26 21.01 13.75
C PRO A 356 -1.56 19.54 13.44
N THR A 357 -0.52 18.70 13.49
CA THR A 357 -0.60 17.24 13.36
C THR A 357 -0.50 16.64 14.77
N PRO A 358 -1.31 15.64 15.13
CA PRO A 358 -1.17 14.97 16.42
C PRO A 358 0.26 14.47 16.64
N ILE A 359 0.76 14.57 17.86
CA ILE A 359 2.13 14.20 18.22
C ILE A 359 2.45 12.75 17.83
N ASP A 360 1.56 11.81 18.17
CA ASP A 360 1.76 10.39 17.85
C ASP A 360 1.88 10.15 16.32
N ASP A 361 1.15 10.94 15.53
CA ASP A 361 1.17 10.86 14.07
C ASP A 361 2.47 11.44 13.50
N ILE A 362 3.05 12.46 14.14
CA ILE A 362 4.34 13.05 13.77
C ILE A 362 5.45 12.02 13.95
N LEU A 363 5.46 11.29 15.07
CA LEU A 363 6.50 10.29 15.37
C LEU A 363 6.66 9.24 14.26
N PHE A 364 5.55 8.69 13.75
CA PHE A 364 5.62 7.71 12.64
C PHE A 364 6.18 8.32 11.35
N ILE A 365 5.82 9.58 11.04
CA ILE A 365 6.32 10.26 9.85
C ILE A 365 7.81 10.56 10.00
N GLU A 366 8.25 10.97 11.19
CA GLU A 366 9.65 11.26 11.46
C GLU A 366 10.53 10.02 11.40
N GLN A 367 10.11 8.91 12.00
CA GLN A 367 10.82 7.63 11.89
C GLN A 367 10.97 7.22 10.42
N PHE A 368 9.88 7.31 9.65
CA PHE A 368 9.93 7.10 8.21
C PHE A 368 10.94 8.05 7.54
N PHE A 369 10.89 9.34 7.85
CA PHE A 369 11.70 10.37 7.22
C PHE A 369 13.19 10.13 7.49
N LEU A 370 13.58 10.00 8.76
CA LEU A 370 14.95 9.74 9.20
C LEU A 370 15.52 8.48 8.56
N LYS A 371 14.77 7.37 8.60
CA LYS A 371 15.24 6.12 7.99
C LYS A 371 15.31 6.24 6.46
N SER A 372 14.39 6.97 5.83
CA SER A 372 14.45 7.22 4.39
C SER A 372 15.67 8.03 3.98
N GLU A 373 16.13 8.95 4.83
CA GLU A 373 17.35 9.71 4.57
C GLU A 373 18.59 8.82 4.61
N ILE A 374 18.70 7.98 5.64
CA ILE A 374 19.81 7.04 5.80
C ILE A 374 19.91 6.14 4.55
N LEU A 375 18.77 5.65 4.05
CA LEU A 375 18.74 4.80 2.86
C LEU A 375 19.05 5.54 1.56
N LEU A 376 18.66 6.80 1.42
CA LEU A 376 18.89 7.56 0.19
C LEU A 376 20.35 7.99 0.04
N ASN A 377 21.15 7.95 1.12
CA ASN A 377 22.60 8.21 1.16
C ASN A 377 23.05 9.35 0.22
N ARG A 378 22.35 10.49 0.28
CA ARG A 378 22.68 11.64 -0.58
C ARG A 378 23.69 12.53 0.11
N GLU A 379 24.82 12.74 -0.55
CA GLU A 379 25.86 13.73 -0.20
C GLU A 379 25.30 15.16 -0.03
N THR A 380 24.11 15.46 -0.56
CA THR A 380 23.46 16.79 -0.51
C THR A 380 22.67 17.09 0.78
N PHE A 381 22.87 16.32 1.84
CA PHE A 381 22.11 16.39 3.11
C PHE A 381 22.00 17.79 3.79
N PRO A 382 23.07 18.61 3.89
CA PRO A 382 23.05 19.75 4.83
C PRO A 382 22.05 20.86 4.49
N GLN A 383 21.60 20.95 3.24
CA GLN A 383 20.73 22.05 2.78
C GLN A 383 19.23 21.69 2.79
N LEU A 384 18.89 20.42 2.99
CA LEU A 384 17.55 19.89 2.66
C LEU A 384 16.73 19.35 3.85
N ILE A 385 17.25 19.34 5.08
CA ILE A 385 16.32 19.31 6.22
C ILE A 385 15.63 20.67 6.22
N THR A 386 14.50 20.74 5.53
CA THR A 386 13.62 21.91 5.52
C THR A 386 13.36 22.29 6.97
N GLY A 387 13.49 23.59 7.27
CA GLY A 387 13.32 24.09 8.64
C GLY A 387 12.06 23.56 9.31
N SER A 388 11.00 23.26 8.55
CA SER A 388 9.74 22.70 9.05
C SER A 388 9.84 21.31 9.68
N ILE A 389 10.65 20.38 9.13
CA ILE A 389 10.81 19.04 9.72
C ILE A 389 11.68 19.15 10.97
N ARG A 390 12.78 19.90 10.90
CA ARG A 390 13.62 20.19 12.07
C ARG A 390 12.81 20.84 13.19
N LEU A 391 11.95 21.81 12.88
CA LEU A 391 11.07 22.46 13.86
C LEU A 391 10.02 21.51 14.42
N SER A 392 9.61 20.48 13.67
CA SER A 392 8.71 19.45 14.19
C SER A 392 9.45 18.52 15.16
N MET A 393 10.68 18.14 14.84
CA MET A 393 11.55 17.36 15.72
C MET A 393 11.91 18.13 17.00
N LEU A 394 12.24 19.43 16.88
CA LEU A 394 12.50 20.28 18.03
C LEU A 394 11.25 20.42 18.93
N ARG A 395 10.05 20.48 18.34
CA ARG A 395 8.81 20.47 19.13
C ARG A 395 8.61 19.17 19.89
N LEU A 396 9.05 18.01 19.38
CA LEU A 396 8.95 16.76 20.14
C LEU A 396 9.87 16.75 21.37
N LEU A 397 11.03 17.40 21.27
CA LEU A 397 11.91 17.66 22.41
C LEU A 397 11.27 18.58 23.45
N GLU A 398 10.20 19.31 23.13
CA GLU A 398 9.51 20.15 24.12
C GLU A 398 8.51 19.36 24.99
N TYR A 399 8.31 18.06 24.73
CA TYR A 399 7.38 17.22 25.50
C TYR A 399 8.13 16.25 26.42
N PRO A 400 8.28 16.56 27.72
CA PRO A 400 8.93 15.70 28.71
C PRO A 400 8.42 14.25 28.70
N THR A 401 7.11 14.06 28.47
CA THR A 401 6.47 12.75 28.45
C THR A 401 6.89 11.87 27.26
N LEU A 402 7.41 12.48 26.19
CA LEU A 402 7.87 11.79 24.98
C LEU A 402 9.34 11.42 25.05
N TYR A 403 10.16 12.05 25.90
CA TYR A 403 11.58 11.65 26.06
C TYR A 403 11.74 10.17 26.43
N LEU A 404 10.71 9.62 27.09
CA LEU A 404 10.63 8.22 27.50
C LEU A 404 9.85 7.35 26.51
N ASP A 405 9.25 7.93 25.46
CA ASP A 405 8.67 7.16 24.36
C ASP A 405 9.83 6.68 23.49
N SER A 406 9.97 5.36 23.40
CA SER A 406 11.03 4.74 22.62
C SER A 406 11.02 5.14 21.15
N SER A 407 9.87 5.58 20.64
CA SER A 407 9.76 6.16 19.30
C SER A 407 10.49 7.49 19.19
N SER A 408 10.45 8.31 20.24
CA SER A 408 11.21 9.56 20.35
C SER A 408 12.69 9.28 20.57
N LEU A 409 13.04 8.32 21.45
CA LEU A 409 14.42 7.89 21.66
C LEU A 409 15.06 7.40 20.35
N ILE A 410 14.34 6.59 19.57
CA ILE A 410 14.78 6.14 18.25
C ILE A 410 14.89 7.30 17.27
N SER A 411 13.90 8.19 17.21
CA SER A 411 13.98 9.35 16.32
C SER A 411 15.16 10.25 16.68
N HIS A 412 15.43 10.48 17.97
CA HIS A 412 16.57 11.25 18.43
C HIS A 412 17.89 10.54 18.13
N LEU A 413 17.96 9.23 18.41
CA LEU A 413 19.13 8.42 18.13
C LEU A 413 19.42 8.41 16.62
N LEU A 414 18.42 8.11 15.77
CA LEU A 414 18.56 8.12 14.32
C LEU A 414 18.95 9.50 13.79
N LEU A 415 18.36 10.58 14.31
CA LEU A 415 18.73 11.95 13.94
C LEU A 415 20.18 12.26 14.31
N LYS A 416 20.61 11.91 15.53
CA LYS A 416 22.00 12.12 15.98
C LYS A 416 22.96 11.27 15.16
N ILE A 417 22.69 9.98 15.00
CA ILE A 417 23.43 9.06 14.14
C ILE A 417 23.60 9.65 12.73
N GLN A 418 22.51 10.14 12.16
CA GLN A 418 22.50 10.74 10.83
C GLN A 418 23.31 12.03 10.73
N VAL A 419 23.27 12.89 11.76
CA VAL A 419 24.14 14.07 11.85
C VAL A 419 25.62 13.64 11.87
N LEU A 420 25.97 12.61 12.64
CA LEU A 420 27.34 12.10 12.70
C LEU A 420 27.78 11.51 11.34
N PHE A 421 26.92 10.70 10.69
CA PHE A 421 27.17 10.21 9.33
C PHE A 421 27.43 11.35 8.35
N SER A 422 26.59 12.39 8.36
CA SER A 422 26.74 13.51 7.43
C SER A 422 28.04 14.29 7.60
N LYS A 423 28.63 14.27 8.80
CA LYS A 423 29.95 14.84 9.09
C LYS A 423 31.06 13.90 8.62
N ALA A 424 30.95 12.61 8.95
CA ALA A 424 31.91 11.57 8.56
C ALA A 424 32.10 11.46 7.04
N TYR A 425 31.01 11.52 6.26
CA TYR A 425 31.06 11.45 4.80
C TYR A 425 31.74 12.67 4.14
N LYS A 426 31.83 13.81 4.83
CA LYS A 426 32.55 14.99 4.33
C LYS A 426 34.06 14.94 4.59
N THR A 427 34.60 13.73 4.77
CA THR A 427 36.01 13.47 5.13
C THR A 427 36.49 14.19 6.38
N GLN A 428 35.57 14.67 7.24
CA GLN A 428 35.91 15.27 8.52
C GLN A 428 35.63 14.26 9.64
N PRO A 429 36.59 14.03 10.55
CA PRO A 429 36.34 13.21 11.72
C PRO A 429 35.21 13.84 12.53
N VAL A 430 34.35 12.98 13.09
CA VAL A 430 33.27 13.42 13.96
C VAL A 430 33.90 14.05 15.22
N PRO A 431 33.51 15.29 15.61
CA PRO A 431 34.06 15.91 16.81
C PRO A 431 33.82 15.04 18.05
N ILE A 432 34.88 14.82 18.84
CA ILE A 432 34.86 14.03 20.09
C ILE A 432 33.78 14.55 21.04
N SER A 433 33.61 15.87 21.12
CA SER A 433 32.57 16.50 21.94
C SER A 433 31.15 16.10 21.54
N ASP A 434 30.88 15.91 20.25
CA ASP A 434 29.57 15.46 19.76
C ASP A 434 29.31 14.01 20.17
N ILE A 435 30.34 13.15 20.08
CA ILE A 435 30.26 11.75 20.51
C ILE A 435 30.02 11.68 22.02
N ALA A 436 30.81 12.40 22.81
CA ALA A 436 30.66 12.46 24.26
C ALA A 436 29.26 12.95 24.65
N ASN A 437 28.75 13.99 24.01
CA ASN A 437 27.41 14.51 24.26
C ASN A 437 26.32 13.51 23.87
N LEU A 438 26.50 12.76 22.77
CA LEU A 438 25.58 11.69 22.39
C LEU A 438 25.53 10.62 23.49
N LEU A 439 26.69 10.12 23.93
CA LEU A 439 26.78 9.08 24.94
C LEU A 439 26.21 9.53 26.28
N ARG A 440 26.55 10.74 26.76
CA ARG A 440 26.00 11.28 28.01
C ARG A 440 24.48 11.35 27.98
N ASN A 441 23.91 11.84 26.89
CA ASN A 441 22.45 11.90 26.73
C ASN A 441 21.86 10.49 26.75
N LEU A 442 22.45 9.55 25.99
CA LEU A 442 21.96 8.18 25.94
C LEU A 442 22.02 7.49 27.32
N ILE A 443 23.11 7.68 28.07
CA ILE A 443 23.27 7.13 29.41
C ILE A 443 22.22 7.73 30.36
N ASN A 444 22.04 9.05 30.34
CA ASN A 444 21.04 9.72 31.16
C ASN A 444 19.62 9.23 30.82
N ASP A 445 19.29 9.14 29.53
CA ASP A 445 17.96 8.69 29.07
C ASP A 445 17.68 7.24 29.49
N LEU A 446 18.68 6.35 29.46
CA LEU A 446 18.54 4.93 29.82
C LEU A 446 18.61 4.64 31.32
N SER A 447 19.13 5.58 32.12
CA SER A 447 19.22 5.48 33.58
C SER A 447 18.15 6.32 34.30
N ASP A 448 17.30 7.01 33.54
CA ASP A 448 16.20 7.80 34.08
C ASP A 448 15.26 6.91 34.91
N GLU A 449 14.99 7.33 36.15
CA GLU A 449 14.19 6.54 37.09
C GLU A 449 12.76 6.29 36.56
N MET A 450 12.19 7.23 35.80
CA MET A 450 10.89 7.02 35.18
C MET A 450 10.98 6.01 34.02
N TYR A 451 12.05 6.03 33.23
CA TYR A 451 12.32 4.99 32.22
C TYR A 451 12.40 3.61 32.87
N VAL A 452 13.23 3.47 33.90
CA VAL A 452 13.42 2.20 34.64
C VAL A 452 12.10 1.72 35.24
N THR A 453 11.38 2.62 35.92
CA THR A 453 10.08 2.34 36.53
C THR A 453 9.08 1.88 35.47
N ARG A 454 9.04 2.51 34.29
CA ARG A 454 8.18 2.08 33.19
C ARG A 454 8.61 0.74 32.61
N LEU A 455 9.91 0.50 32.44
CA LEU A 455 10.45 -0.75 31.95
C LEU A 455 10.08 -1.93 32.87
N GLN A 456 10.12 -1.70 34.17
CA GLN A 456 9.81 -2.71 35.20
C GLN A 456 8.31 -2.88 35.45
N ASN A 457 7.56 -1.78 35.55
CA ASN A 457 6.15 -1.83 36.00
C ASN A 457 5.15 -1.91 34.85
N CYS A 458 5.48 -1.39 33.67
CA CYS A 458 4.62 -1.51 32.51
C CYS A 458 5.03 -2.76 31.74
N LYS A 459 4.10 -3.73 31.57
CA LYS A 459 4.25 -4.80 30.55
C LYS A 459 4.35 -4.25 29.10
N TYR A 460 4.33 -2.93 28.98
CA TYR A 460 3.68 -2.13 27.95
C TYR A 460 4.34 -0.75 27.95
N LEU A 461 5.60 -0.66 27.51
CA LEU A 461 6.33 0.62 27.49
C LEU A 461 5.80 1.59 26.43
N PHE A 462 4.93 1.15 25.52
CA PHE A 462 4.72 1.85 24.26
C PHE A 462 3.26 2.25 24.06
N ARG A 463 3.03 3.53 23.73
CA ARG A 463 1.77 4.00 23.13
C ARG A 463 1.44 3.29 21.80
N GLY A 464 2.39 2.55 21.24
CA GLY A 464 2.29 1.77 20.01
C GLY A 464 1.79 0.34 20.16
N GLU A 465 1.19 -0.08 21.29
CA GLU A 465 0.66 -1.45 21.44
C GLU A 465 -0.38 -1.84 20.40
N ASP A 466 -1.25 -0.88 20.03
CA ASP A 466 -2.14 -1.04 18.90
C ASP A 466 -1.36 -1.40 17.63
N VAL A 467 -0.19 -0.77 17.43
CA VAL A 467 0.66 -1.05 16.28
C VAL A 467 1.32 -2.41 16.40
N LYS A 468 1.82 -2.81 17.57
CA LYS A 468 2.42 -4.13 17.79
C LYS A 468 1.42 -5.24 17.47
N SER A 469 0.23 -5.20 18.05
CA SER A 469 -0.81 -6.21 17.81
C SER A 469 -1.20 -6.29 16.32
N ILE A 470 -1.35 -5.15 15.66
CA ILE A 470 -1.68 -5.08 14.22
C ILE A 470 -0.51 -5.57 13.36
N VAL A 471 0.74 -5.28 13.72
CA VAL A 471 1.91 -5.72 12.96
C VAL A 471 2.12 -7.22 13.15
N SER A 472 2.01 -7.74 14.36
CA SER A 472 2.14 -9.17 14.66
C SER A 472 1.02 -10.02 14.03
N SER A 473 -0.14 -9.44 13.72
CA SER A 473 -1.19 -10.15 12.97
C SER A 473 -0.93 -10.24 11.47
N VAL A 474 0.01 -9.45 10.93
CA VAL A 474 0.28 -9.33 9.49
C VAL A 474 1.67 -9.85 9.12
N ILE A 475 2.69 -9.58 9.94
CA ILE A 475 4.07 -10.02 9.72
C ILE A 475 4.33 -11.23 10.58
N ASN A 476 4.78 -12.32 9.96
CA ASN A 476 5.12 -13.54 10.69
C ASN A 476 6.26 -13.23 11.69
N PRO A 477 6.11 -13.54 12.99
CA PRO A 477 7.13 -13.24 14.00
C PRO A 477 8.48 -13.91 13.76
N ASP A 478 8.49 -15.15 13.25
CA ASP A 478 9.72 -15.88 12.94
C ASP A 478 10.44 -15.25 11.75
N PHE A 479 9.69 -14.81 10.73
CA PHE A 479 10.24 -14.03 9.63
C PHE A 479 10.81 -12.70 10.12
N MET A 480 10.13 -12.02 11.05
CA MET A 480 10.63 -10.78 11.61
C MET A 480 11.95 -10.99 12.35
N LYS A 481 12.04 -12.05 13.17
CA LYS A 481 13.27 -12.49 13.84
C LYS A 481 14.38 -12.80 12.82
N ASP A 482 14.08 -13.59 11.80
CA ASP A 482 15.02 -13.95 10.73
C ASP A 482 15.58 -12.70 10.00
N VAL A 483 14.74 -11.72 9.70
CA VAL A 483 15.17 -10.43 9.11
C VAL A 483 16.15 -9.71 10.03
N PHE A 484 15.84 -9.58 11.33
CA PHE A 484 16.72 -8.90 12.27
C PHE A 484 18.06 -9.64 12.44
N THR A 485 18.05 -10.97 12.58
CA THR A 485 19.28 -11.79 12.65
C THR A 485 20.13 -11.65 11.39
N LYS A 486 19.51 -11.63 10.20
CA LYS A 486 20.23 -11.43 8.94
C LYS A 486 20.78 -10.02 8.80
N CYS A 487 20.04 -9.00 9.23
CA CYS A 487 20.52 -7.61 9.27
C CYS A 487 21.71 -7.47 10.23
N GLU A 488 21.64 -8.08 11.40
CA GLU A 488 22.74 -8.13 12.37
C GLU A 488 23.98 -8.81 11.78
N SER A 489 23.80 -9.99 11.18
CA SER A 489 24.88 -10.71 10.50
C SER A 489 25.49 -9.89 9.37
N TYR A 490 24.66 -9.20 8.58
CA TYR A 490 25.12 -8.32 7.51
C TYR A 490 25.96 -7.17 8.05
N LEU A 491 25.49 -6.50 9.11
CA LEU A 491 26.23 -5.42 9.77
C LEU A 491 27.58 -5.94 10.29
N LEU A 492 27.61 -7.05 11.03
CA LEU A 492 28.84 -7.64 11.56
C LEU A 492 29.84 -8.00 10.45
N ASN A 493 29.37 -8.57 9.34
CA ASN A 493 30.23 -8.89 8.20
C ASN A 493 30.75 -7.62 7.50
N ASP A 494 29.91 -6.60 7.34
CA ASP A 494 30.34 -5.31 6.79
C ASP A 494 31.41 -4.67 7.69
N PHE A 495 31.23 -4.73 9.01
CA PHE A 495 32.18 -4.19 9.98
C PHE A 495 33.55 -4.87 9.92
N GLN A 496 33.59 -6.17 9.65
CA GLN A 496 34.84 -6.92 9.48
C GLN A 496 35.58 -6.57 8.19
N ASN A 497 34.86 -6.13 7.15
CA ASN A 497 35.43 -5.77 5.85
C ASN A 497 35.85 -4.29 5.76
N GLN A 498 35.32 -3.44 6.63
CA GLN A 498 35.73 -2.04 6.71
C GLN A 498 37.12 -1.91 7.34
N LEU A 499 38.02 -1.16 6.69
CA LEU A 499 39.30 -0.80 7.28
C LEU A 499 39.06 -0.05 8.60
N PRO A 500 39.88 -0.28 9.64
CA PRO A 500 39.82 0.50 10.86
C PRO A 500 39.84 2.00 10.51
N GLU A 501 38.97 2.81 11.12
CA GLU A 501 38.91 4.24 10.82
C GLU A 501 40.32 4.85 10.98
N PRO A 502 40.80 5.70 10.05
CA PRO A 502 42.15 6.27 10.14
C PRO A 502 42.37 7.13 11.42
N SER A 503 41.30 7.42 12.18
CA SER A 503 41.28 8.01 13.53
C SER A 503 41.66 7.05 14.67
N VAL A 504 42.08 5.82 14.37
CA VAL A 504 42.44 4.71 15.31
C VAL A 504 43.49 5.02 16.38
N TYR A 505 43.97 6.26 16.52
CA TYR A 505 44.98 6.64 17.54
C TYR A 505 44.53 7.74 18.52
N ILE A 506 43.23 8.00 18.62
CA ILE A 506 42.69 8.86 19.68
C ILE A 506 42.08 7.95 20.75
N ASP A 507 42.76 7.84 21.90
CA ASP A 507 42.36 6.98 23.03
C ASP A 507 40.90 7.23 23.45
N GLU A 508 40.42 8.47 23.31
CA GLU A 508 39.03 8.87 23.57
C GLU A 508 38.02 8.10 22.73
N TYR A 509 38.32 7.86 21.46
CA TYR A 509 37.39 7.17 20.57
C TYR A 509 37.26 5.68 20.94
N ILE A 510 38.37 5.09 21.38
CA ILE A 510 38.40 3.72 21.90
C ILE A 510 37.54 3.64 23.16
N GLU A 511 37.72 4.57 24.10
CA GLU A 511 36.91 4.61 25.33
C GLU A 511 35.42 4.83 25.04
N PHE A 512 35.06 5.73 24.12
CA PHE A 512 33.66 5.94 23.73
C PHE A 512 33.05 4.72 23.04
N SER A 513 33.83 3.98 22.26
CA SER A 513 33.39 2.73 21.62
C SER A 513 33.18 1.63 22.67
N LYS A 514 34.02 1.55 23.71
CA LYS A 514 33.81 0.65 24.86
C LYS A 514 32.52 0.97 25.60
N VAL A 515 32.32 2.25 25.95
CA VAL A 515 31.08 2.70 26.62
C VAL A 515 29.85 2.36 25.79
N LEU A 516 29.86 2.65 24.48
CA LEU A 516 28.74 2.32 23.60
C LEU A 516 28.50 0.80 23.51
N SER A 517 29.56 0.00 23.47
CA SER A 517 29.46 -1.47 23.47
C SER A 517 28.77 -1.99 24.72
N TRP A 518 29.08 -1.43 25.89
CA TRP A 518 28.41 -1.79 27.14
C TRP A 518 26.94 -1.38 27.18
N ILE A 519 26.62 -0.20 26.64
CA ILE A 519 25.23 0.24 26.49
C ILE A 519 24.46 -0.72 25.58
N ILE A 520 25.04 -1.10 24.44
CA ILE A 520 24.46 -2.07 23.51
C ILE A 520 24.19 -3.41 24.20
N HIS A 521 25.17 -3.94 24.95
CA HIS A 521 25.03 -5.18 25.70
C HIS A 521 23.88 -5.08 26.72
N SER A 522 23.82 -3.99 27.48
CA SER A 522 22.80 -3.76 28.50
C SER A 522 21.38 -3.72 27.90
N ILE A 523 21.19 -2.96 26.81
CA ILE A 523 19.91 -2.87 26.10
C ILE A 523 19.53 -4.23 25.51
N ASN A 524 20.48 -4.97 24.90
CA ASN A 524 20.21 -6.27 24.30
C ASN A 524 19.68 -7.28 25.35
N GLU A 525 20.26 -7.27 26.55
CA GLU A 525 19.84 -8.11 27.69
C GLU A 525 18.53 -7.65 28.36
N ASN A 526 17.83 -6.65 27.80
CA ASN A 526 16.65 -6.02 28.42
C ASN A 526 16.94 -5.46 29.82
N LYS A 527 18.19 -5.09 30.09
CA LYS A 527 18.57 -4.43 31.33
C LYS A 527 18.44 -2.92 31.13
N HIS A 528 17.95 -2.23 32.14
CA HIS A 528 18.19 -0.80 32.27
C HIS A 528 19.63 -0.58 32.69
N LEU A 529 20.16 0.62 32.46
CA LEU A 529 21.41 1.02 33.09
C LEU A 529 21.10 1.34 34.54
N ASP A 530 21.67 0.59 35.48
CA ASP A 530 21.54 0.96 36.87
C ASP A 530 22.30 2.28 37.14
N ARG A 531 21.99 2.92 38.27
CA ARG A 531 22.57 4.23 38.60
C ARG A 531 24.10 4.16 38.72
N THR A 532 24.65 3.04 39.17
CA THR A 532 26.08 2.85 39.36
C THR A 532 26.79 2.71 38.01
N GLU A 533 26.24 1.89 37.11
CA GLU A 533 26.69 1.73 35.72
C GLU A 533 26.63 3.07 34.99
N ALA A 534 25.53 3.82 35.13
CA ALA A 534 25.37 5.12 34.50
C ALA A 534 26.42 6.14 34.97
N VAL A 535 26.66 6.24 36.29
CA VAL A 535 27.69 7.12 36.85
C VAL A 535 29.09 6.72 36.36
N TYR A 536 29.37 5.43 36.32
CA TYR A 536 30.63 4.91 35.79
C TYR A 536 30.80 5.26 34.31
N TYR A 537 29.82 4.98 33.45
CA TYR A 537 29.91 5.30 32.02
C TYR A 537 30.01 6.81 31.76
N LEU A 538 29.31 7.63 32.55
CA LEU A 538 29.40 9.09 32.48
C LEU A 538 30.80 9.61 32.84
N SER A 539 31.45 9.01 33.84
CA SER A 539 32.81 9.37 34.25
C SER A 539 33.80 9.18 33.10
N LEU A 540 33.68 8.07 32.37
CA LEU A 540 34.51 7.78 31.19
C LEU A 540 34.28 8.79 30.06
N CYS A 541 33.06 9.33 29.97
CA CYS A 541 32.73 10.41 29.03
C CYS A 541 33.25 11.80 29.45
N GLN A 542 33.80 11.97 30.67
CA GLN A 542 34.25 13.26 31.23
C GLN A 542 35.77 13.44 31.23
N ILE A 543 36.54 12.36 31.34
CA ILE A 543 37.99 12.38 31.63
C ILE A 543 38.81 13.24 30.63
N HIS A 544 38.29 13.49 29.43
CA HIS A 544 39.08 14.09 28.34
C HIS A 544 38.64 15.51 27.94
N SER A 545 37.65 16.11 28.62
CA SER A 545 37.33 17.53 28.38
C SER A 545 38.21 18.52 29.16
N GLY A 546 39.05 18.03 30.09
CA GLY A 546 39.70 18.85 31.12
C GLY A 546 41.19 19.19 30.93
N ASN A 547 41.91 18.58 29.99
CA ASN A 547 43.38 18.66 29.97
C ASN A 547 43.94 19.52 28.82
N VAL A 548 43.79 20.84 28.91
CA VAL A 548 44.79 21.83 28.42
C VAL A 548 44.92 23.01 29.40
N SER A 549 44.85 22.77 30.71
CA SER A 549 45.41 23.74 31.67
C SER A 549 46.42 23.05 32.57
N THR A 550 47.64 22.96 32.07
CA THR A 550 48.83 22.79 32.91
C THR A 550 48.96 24.02 33.80
N ASP A 551 48.24 24.03 34.93
CA ASP A 551 48.64 24.81 36.09
C ASP A 551 49.07 23.82 37.18
N LYS A 552 50.31 23.36 37.02
CA LYS A 552 51.06 22.71 38.09
C LYS A 552 51.27 23.77 39.17
N ASN A 553 50.42 23.79 40.19
CA ASN A 553 50.79 24.28 41.52
C ASN A 553 49.71 23.94 42.54
N LYS A 554 49.97 22.90 43.36
CA LYS A 554 49.65 22.74 44.80
C LYS A 554 49.62 21.24 45.12
N SER A 555 50.69 20.72 45.72
CA SER A 555 50.95 20.64 47.16
C SER A 555 50.02 19.64 47.87
N HIS A 556 50.64 18.51 48.22
CA HIS A 556 50.23 17.48 49.16
C HIS A 556 49.26 17.97 50.25
N ASP A 557 48.14 17.27 50.47
CA ASP A 557 48.00 16.39 51.64
C ASP A 557 46.62 15.68 51.72
N SER A 558 46.65 14.56 52.45
CA SER A 558 45.55 13.80 53.07
C SER A 558 44.78 12.77 52.23
N GLY A 559 44.88 11.52 52.71
CA GLY A 559 44.32 10.31 52.13
C GLY A 559 42.80 10.29 52.15
N SER A 560 42.24 10.24 50.94
CA SER A 560 40.87 9.80 50.69
C SER A 560 40.97 8.34 50.29
N ASP A 561 40.31 7.44 51.04
CA ASP A 561 40.03 6.07 50.58
C ASP A 561 39.33 6.17 49.22
N THR A 562 40.09 5.93 48.16
CA THR A 562 39.51 5.82 46.82
C THR A 562 38.78 4.49 46.80
N ASP A 563 37.46 4.53 46.91
CA ASP A 563 36.59 3.41 46.58
C ASP A 563 37.02 2.87 45.23
N VAL A 564 37.65 1.69 45.24
CA VAL A 564 38.09 1.00 44.04
C VAL A 564 36.81 0.64 43.30
N ILE A 565 36.46 1.44 42.29
CA ILE A 565 35.33 1.18 41.41
C ILE A 565 35.62 -0.17 40.76
N LEU A 566 34.87 -1.20 41.22
CA LEU A 566 34.98 -2.55 40.70
C LEU A 566 34.72 -2.50 39.20
N VAL A 567 35.73 -2.85 38.41
CA VAL A 567 35.59 -3.00 36.97
C VAL A 567 34.59 -4.14 36.76
N PRO A 568 33.50 -3.93 35.99
CA PRO A 568 32.55 -4.99 35.70
C PRO A 568 33.29 -6.21 35.12
N ASN A 569 32.88 -7.43 35.48
CA ASN A 569 33.41 -8.64 34.82
C ASN A 569 32.98 -8.61 33.35
N ILE A 570 33.86 -8.10 32.48
CA ILE A 570 33.64 -7.98 31.04
C ILE A 570 33.63 -9.39 30.45
N SER A 571 32.52 -9.79 29.82
CA SER A 571 32.47 -11.06 29.09
C SER A 571 33.37 -11.00 27.85
N GLU A 572 33.88 -12.17 27.41
CA GLU A 572 34.68 -12.28 26.19
C GLU A 572 33.95 -11.70 24.96
N GLU A 573 32.62 -11.77 24.97
CA GLU A 573 31.72 -11.29 23.91
C GLU A 573 31.79 -9.76 23.77
N ILE A 574 31.79 -9.04 24.88
CA ILE A 574 31.94 -7.57 24.90
C ILE A 574 33.32 -7.17 24.34
N THR A 575 34.37 -7.96 24.59
CA THR A 575 35.71 -7.63 24.07
C THR A 575 35.79 -7.68 22.54
N LYS A 576 34.93 -8.47 21.89
CA LYS A 576 34.81 -8.50 20.42
C LYS A 576 34.21 -7.19 19.88
N LEU A 577 33.27 -6.58 20.61
CA LEU A 577 32.63 -5.32 20.22
C LEU A 577 33.60 -4.15 20.16
N TYR A 578 34.65 -4.18 21.00
CA TYR A 578 35.67 -3.12 21.04
C TYR A 578 36.46 -2.96 19.73
N ARG A 579 36.37 -3.94 18.83
CA ARG A 579 37.03 -3.88 17.52
C ARG A 579 36.22 -3.10 16.47
N PHE A 580 34.96 -2.81 16.75
CA PHE A 580 34.11 -2.09 15.81
C PHE A 580 34.27 -0.57 15.96
N SER A 581 34.17 0.15 14.84
CA SER A 581 34.12 1.61 14.88
C SER A 581 32.87 2.08 15.64
N PHE A 582 32.94 3.28 16.21
CA PHE A 582 31.81 3.88 16.91
C PHE A 582 30.57 3.96 16.01
N LEU A 583 30.77 4.25 14.72
CA LEU A 583 29.69 4.34 13.74
C LEU A 583 29.00 2.99 13.50
N ASN A 584 29.79 1.92 13.48
CA ASN A 584 29.30 0.55 13.35
C ASN A 584 28.50 0.13 14.58
N LEU A 585 29.00 0.44 15.78
CA LEU A 585 28.27 0.26 17.04
C LEU A 585 26.96 1.05 17.05
N LEU A 586 26.94 2.29 16.54
CA LEU A 586 25.71 3.08 16.44
C LEU A 586 24.67 2.46 15.49
N ASN A 587 25.10 1.93 14.35
CA ASN A 587 24.20 1.20 13.43
C ASN A 587 23.58 -0.02 14.12
N TRP A 588 24.38 -0.75 14.90
CA TRP A 588 23.90 -1.90 15.64
C TRP A 588 22.94 -1.50 16.76
N LEU A 589 23.27 -0.47 17.54
CA LEU A 589 22.37 0.10 18.54
C LEU A 589 21.03 0.50 17.90
N ALA A 590 21.05 1.16 16.74
CA ALA A 590 19.85 1.54 16.02
C ALA A 590 19.02 0.31 15.61
N LEU A 591 19.66 -0.79 15.17
CA LEU A 591 18.98 -2.04 14.82
C LEU A 591 18.32 -2.69 16.04
N ILE A 592 19.04 -2.79 17.17
CA ILE A 592 18.51 -3.33 18.44
C ILE A 592 17.34 -2.50 18.92
N CYS A 593 17.47 -1.18 18.90
CA CYS A 593 16.41 -0.27 19.25
C CYS A 593 15.19 -0.49 18.34
N GLN A 594 15.36 -0.52 17.02
CA GLN A 594 14.27 -0.77 16.07
C GLN A 594 13.53 -2.07 16.38
N MET A 595 14.26 -3.15 16.64
CA MET A 595 13.69 -4.43 17.03
C MET A 595 12.87 -4.32 18.32
N LYS A 596 13.48 -3.88 19.43
CA LYS A 596 12.86 -3.88 20.76
C LYS A 596 11.72 -2.88 20.89
N PHE A 597 11.88 -1.70 20.31
CA PHE A 597 11.03 -0.55 20.59
C PHE A 597 10.00 -0.26 19.50
N VAL A 598 10.27 -0.56 18.22
CA VAL A 598 9.30 -0.33 17.13
C VAL A 598 8.46 -1.57 16.88
N PHE A 599 9.10 -2.73 16.81
CA PHE A 599 8.43 -4.00 16.50
C PHE A 599 8.06 -4.80 17.75
N GLY A 600 8.43 -4.28 18.93
CA GLY A 600 8.25 -4.92 20.21
C GLY A 600 9.28 -6.02 20.41
N ASP A 601 9.59 -6.31 21.68
CA ASP A 601 10.48 -7.41 22.07
C ASP A 601 9.88 -8.76 21.63
N ILE A 602 10.06 -9.10 20.34
CA ILE A 602 10.13 -10.48 19.87
C ILE A 602 11.12 -11.13 20.82
N THR A 603 10.86 -12.33 21.33
CA THR A 603 11.68 -13.02 22.36
C THR A 603 13.09 -13.42 21.85
N TYR A 604 13.70 -12.55 21.06
CA TYR A 604 15.02 -12.60 20.51
C TYR A 604 15.99 -12.02 21.54
N LYS A 605 16.74 -12.92 22.16
CA LYS A 605 18.09 -12.58 22.57
C LYS A 605 18.97 -12.79 21.35
N SER A 606 19.73 -11.77 20.96
CA SER A 606 20.79 -12.00 19.97
C SER A 606 21.70 -13.09 20.51
N SER A 607 21.80 -14.21 19.79
CA SER A 607 22.67 -15.33 20.15
C SER A 607 24.13 -15.12 19.72
N CYS A 608 24.43 -13.94 19.16
CA CYS A 608 25.76 -13.57 18.68
C CYS A 608 26.53 -12.69 19.66
N ILE A 609 25.91 -12.34 20.79
CA ILE A 609 26.60 -11.89 21.99
C ILE A 609 26.85 -13.15 22.79
#